data_AF-A0A818MM67-F1
#
_entry.id   AF-A0A818MM67-F1
#
_cell.length_a   1.000
_cell.length_b   1.000
_cell.length_c   1.000
_cell.angle_alpha   90.00
_cell.angle_beta   90.00
_cell.angle_gamma   90.00
#
_symmetry.space_group_name_H-M   'P 1'
#
loop_
_entity.id
_entity.type
_entity.pdbx_description
1 polymer ?
#
loop_
_entity_poly.entity_id
_entity_poly.type
_entity_poly.pdbx_seq_one_letter_code
_entity_poly.pdbx_strand_id
1 'polypeptide(L)'
;MEEMMGTMNYRSRHVRIDLLSKDEYRSVLNSGKLALGGHLYDVDEYLPSPRILICNKCNSPGHLKKNCKSIIELCKRCGNDRNDGADHKNCNIKCHHCSENHEATSFKCTWISKFRQDLLHKLKENKHLLPPNIQFYIPQQYRDHKGEKALMNNSVENYQLQAQRQNLLNNNKLNSTTWPKLNSNLSLPSTVNTTSIWNFELKQMHDELYNLKQEHEIEIKKLKTEHETQMQKMAQGWQLINLQFKTQAEAIVDIYTTVSEIFPPVVQSLQTISQVLEEMNRNVIDENERQQKQIIFTTIKETIFSLNNRLCLLTDHQQKLKTLMDKENNLLLRGMNPKEHSSNEL
;
A
#
# COMPACT_ATOMS: atom_id res chain seq x y z
N MET A 1 -30.90 27.80 18.53
CA MET A 1 -29.44 27.76 18.27
C MET A 1 -29.25 26.56 17.35
N GLU A 2 -28.93 26.83 16.09
CA GLU A 2 -29.06 25.91 14.96
C GLU A 2 -28.17 24.68 15.08
N GLU A 3 -28.79 23.51 14.93
CA GLU A 3 -28.15 22.22 14.80
C GLU A 3 -27.44 22.15 13.44
N MET A 4 -26.11 22.29 13.45
CA MET A 4 -25.27 21.97 12.31
C MET A 4 -25.20 20.45 12.13
N MET A 5 -26.15 19.92 11.37
CA MET A 5 -26.15 18.58 10.79
C MET A 5 -25.02 18.44 9.76
N GLY A 6 -23.88 17.91 10.20
CA GLY A 6 -22.82 17.49 9.29
C GLY A 6 -21.55 17.08 10.02
N THR A 7 -21.19 15.80 9.91
CA THR A 7 -19.84 15.23 10.20
C THR A 7 -19.50 14.70 11.60
N MET A 8 -20.47 14.42 12.47
CA MET A 8 -20.20 13.58 13.65
C MET A 8 -20.67 12.14 13.44
N ASN A 9 -19.82 11.34 12.81
CA ASN A 9 -19.85 9.88 12.98
C ASN A 9 -18.39 9.48 13.24
N TYR A 10 -18.12 8.93 14.43
CA TYR A 10 -16.80 8.59 14.96
C TYR A 10 -15.91 7.97 13.85
N ARG A 11 -14.98 8.76 13.32
CA ARG A 11 -14.04 8.29 12.30
C ARG A 11 -13.06 7.32 12.97
N SER A 12 -13.31 6.02 12.89
CA SER A 12 -12.22 5.06 12.80
C SER A 12 -11.40 5.47 11.57
N ARG A 13 -10.25 6.09 11.82
CA ARG A 13 -9.31 6.48 10.77
C ARG A 13 -8.67 5.19 10.26
N HIS A 14 -9.32 4.55 9.31
CA HIS A 14 -8.72 3.44 8.59
C HIS A 14 -7.57 4.01 7.76
N VAL A 15 -6.37 3.54 8.01
CA VAL A 15 -5.19 3.86 7.21
C VAL A 15 -5.06 2.74 6.18
N ARG A 16 -5.07 3.11 4.90
CA ARG A 16 -4.77 2.16 3.83
C ARG A 16 -3.26 1.94 3.82
N ILE A 17 -2.86 0.68 3.82
CA ILE A 17 -1.46 0.28 3.74
C ILE A 17 -1.31 -0.56 2.49
N ASP A 18 -0.47 -0.10 1.57
CA ASP A 18 -0.13 -0.82 0.35
C ASP A 18 1.17 -1.58 0.59
N LEU A 19 1.10 -2.92 0.59
CA LEU A 19 2.23 -3.81 0.80
C LEU A 19 2.77 -4.26 -0.57
N LEU A 20 4.10 -4.28 -0.71
CA LEU A 20 4.76 -4.58 -1.99
C LEU A 20 4.96 -6.08 -2.21
N SER A 21 5.01 -6.87 -1.13
CA SER A 21 5.21 -8.33 -1.18
C SER A 21 3.93 -9.09 -0.83
N LYS A 22 3.67 -10.15 -1.60
CA LYS A 22 2.55 -11.07 -1.36
C LYS A 22 2.71 -11.84 -0.05
N ASP A 23 3.94 -12.15 0.33
CA ASP A 23 4.24 -12.90 1.56
C ASP A 23 4.12 -12.00 2.79
N GLU A 24 4.53 -10.74 2.67
CA GLU A 24 4.32 -9.71 3.70
C GLU A 24 2.82 -9.47 3.94
N TYR A 25 2.04 -9.32 2.86
CA TYR A 25 0.58 -9.21 2.95
C TYR A 25 -0.07 -10.37 3.68
N ARG A 26 0.30 -11.61 3.34
CA ARG A 26 -0.22 -12.81 4.03
C ARG A 26 0.21 -12.86 5.48
N SER A 27 1.46 -12.51 5.78
CA SER A 27 1.99 -12.48 7.15
C SER A 27 1.21 -11.49 8.02
N VAL A 28 1.00 -10.26 7.53
CA VAL A 28 0.26 -9.21 8.24
C VAL A 28 -1.22 -9.55 8.41
N LEU A 29 -1.86 -10.16 7.41
CA LEU A 29 -3.25 -10.61 7.55
C LEU A 29 -3.40 -11.79 8.51
N ASN A 30 -2.47 -12.74 8.51
CA ASN A 30 -2.51 -13.89 9.40
C ASN A 30 -2.20 -13.49 10.84
N SER A 31 -1.32 -12.51 11.06
CA SER A 31 -1.05 -11.96 12.38
C SER A 31 -2.21 -11.10 12.90
N GLY A 32 -2.98 -10.47 12.01
CA GLY A 32 -4.02 -9.50 12.34
C GLY A 32 -3.49 -8.24 13.03
N LYS A 33 -2.17 -8.07 13.06
CA LYS A 33 -1.46 -7.02 13.80
C LYS A 33 -0.32 -6.47 12.96
N LEU A 34 -0.12 -5.16 13.00
CA LEU A 34 0.99 -4.49 12.33
C LEU A 34 1.70 -3.53 13.29
N ALA A 35 3.02 -3.63 13.37
CA ALA A 35 3.84 -2.70 14.15
C ALA A 35 4.30 -1.53 13.27
N LEU A 36 3.89 -0.30 13.60
CA LEU A 36 4.36 0.92 12.94
C LEU A 36 4.82 1.93 14.00
N GLY A 37 6.07 2.36 13.91
CA GLY A 37 6.64 3.36 14.83
C GLY A 37 6.58 2.96 16.31
N GLY A 38 6.74 1.66 16.61
CA GLY A 38 6.66 1.13 17.98
C GLY A 38 5.23 0.90 18.52
N HIS A 39 4.20 1.22 17.73
CA HIS A 39 2.80 0.96 18.08
C HIS A 39 2.27 -0.26 17.33
N LEU A 40 1.43 -1.05 18.00
CA LEU A 40 0.76 -2.21 17.43
C LEU A 40 -0.67 -1.82 17.00
N TYR A 41 -0.99 -2.03 15.73
CA TYR A 41 -2.31 -1.72 15.14
C TYR A 41 -3.04 -3.01 14.79
N ASP A 42 -4.36 -3.01 14.97
CA ASP A 42 -5.23 -4.05 14.42
C ASP A 42 -5.34 -3.89 12.91
N VAL A 43 -5.20 -5.00 12.20
CA VAL A 43 -5.30 -5.04 10.74
C VAL A 43 -6.44 -5.94 10.32
N ASP A 44 -7.35 -5.36 9.54
CA ASP A 44 -8.41 -6.08 8.86
C ASP A 44 -8.16 -6.11 7.35
N GLU A 45 -8.54 -7.23 6.72
CA GLU A 45 -8.55 -7.32 5.27
C GLU A 45 -9.50 -6.27 4.67
N TYR A 46 -8.95 -5.37 3.86
CA TYR A 46 -9.74 -4.40 3.13
C TYR A 46 -10.52 -5.10 2.02
N LEU A 47 -11.81 -5.29 2.24
CA LEU A 47 -12.73 -5.71 1.20
C LEU A 47 -13.31 -4.46 0.53
N PRO A 48 -13.04 -4.20 -0.76
CA PRO A 48 -13.64 -3.07 -1.45
C PRO A 48 -15.16 -3.20 -1.40
N SER A 49 -15.85 -2.07 -1.24
CA SER A 49 -17.32 -2.06 -1.20
C SER A 49 -17.86 -2.74 -2.47
N PRO A 50 -18.58 -3.87 -2.35
CA PRO A 50 -18.99 -4.63 -3.52
C PRO A 50 -19.89 -3.78 -4.38
N ARG A 51 -19.64 -3.80 -5.70
CA ARG A 51 -20.57 -3.22 -6.67
C ARG A 51 -21.85 -4.06 -6.64
N ILE A 52 -22.83 -3.61 -5.88
CA ILE A 52 -24.14 -4.23 -5.86
C ILE A 52 -24.79 -4.03 -7.22
N LEU A 53 -25.19 -5.16 -7.80
CA LEU A 53 -26.07 -5.16 -8.94
C LEU A 53 -27.50 -4.85 -8.49
N ILE A 54 -28.05 -3.72 -8.93
CA ILE A 54 -29.43 -3.31 -8.65
C ILE A 54 -30.27 -3.56 -9.90
N CYS A 55 -31.39 -4.24 -9.73
CA CYS A 55 -32.29 -4.56 -10.83
C CYS A 55 -32.98 -3.29 -11.35
N ASN A 56 -32.83 -2.99 -12.65
CA ASN A 56 -33.49 -1.83 -13.26
C ASN A 56 -35.02 -1.94 -13.37
N LYS A 57 -35.61 -3.11 -13.07
CA LYS A 57 -37.06 -3.35 -13.10
C LYS A 57 -37.71 -3.06 -11.75
N CYS A 58 -37.23 -3.68 -10.67
CA CYS A 58 -37.81 -3.51 -9.34
C CYS A 58 -36.96 -2.66 -8.39
N ASN A 59 -35.81 -2.14 -8.85
CA ASN A 59 -34.85 -1.37 -8.05
C ASN A 59 -34.35 -2.11 -6.79
N SER A 60 -34.48 -3.43 -6.74
CA SER A 60 -33.96 -4.28 -5.67
C SER A 60 -32.60 -4.87 -6.05
N PRO A 61 -31.65 -4.98 -5.11
CA PRO A 61 -30.34 -5.56 -5.27
C PRO A 61 -30.38 -7.08 -5.46
N GLY A 62 -29.29 -7.63 -5.99
CA GLY A 62 -29.01 -9.07 -5.99
C GLY A 62 -29.50 -9.85 -7.22
N HIS A 63 -30.12 -9.19 -8.22
CA HIS A 63 -30.54 -9.88 -9.45
C HIS A 63 -30.61 -8.96 -10.66
N LEU A 64 -30.43 -9.55 -11.85
CA LEU A 64 -30.55 -8.87 -13.15
C LEU A 64 -32.01 -8.71 -13.56
N LYS A 65 -32.30 -7.73 -14.43
CA LYS A 65 -33.63 -7.52 -15.03
C LYS A 65 -34.22 -8.81 -15.63
N LYS A 66 -33.39 -9.64 -16.26
CA LYS A 66 -33.79 -10.93 -16.86
C LYS A 66 -34.32 -11.95 -15.85
N ASN A 67 -33.86 -11.88 -14.60
CA ASN A 67 -34.22 -12.82 -13.53
C ASN A 67 -35.21 -12.20 -12.53
N CYS A 68 -35.77 -11.04 -12.87
CA CYS A 68 -36.70 -10.33 -12.00
C CYS A 68 -38.08 -10.96 -12.07
N LYS A 69 -38.61 -11.36 -10.91
CA LYS A 69 -39.97 -11.92 -10.77
C LYS A 69 -41.06 -10.85 -10.69
N SER A 70 -40.69 -9.58 -10.51
CA SER A 70 -41.66 -8.49 -10.44
C SER A 70 -42.33 -8.34 -11.80
N ILE A 71 -43.65 -8.25 -11.80
CA ILE A 71 -44.45 -8.05 -13.02
C ILE A 71 -44.29 -6.59 -13.49
N ILE A 72 -44.28 -5.68 -12.53
CA ILE A 72 -44.27 -4.22 -12.69
C ILE A 72 -42.84 -3.68 -12.79
N GLU A 73 -42.62 -2.65 -13.61
CA GLU A 73 -41.39 -1.85 -13.59
C GLU A 73 -41.56 -0.64 -12.68
N LEU A 74 -40.75 -0.51 -11.63
CA LEU A 74 -40.86 0.58 -10.67
C LEU A 74 -39.99 1.78 -11.07
N CYS A 75 -40.52 2.98 -10.91
CA CYS A 75 -39.77 4.22 -11.06
C CYS A 75 -38.71 4.33 -9.96
N LYS A 76 -37.44 4.56 -10.35
CA LYS A 76 -36.32 4.71 -9.41
C LYS A 76 -36.45 5.92 -8.47
N ARG A 77 -37.28 6.91 -8.81
CA ARG A 77 -37.44 8.16 -8.06
C ARG A 77 -38.58 8.09 -7.05
N CYS A 78 -39.77 7.63 -7.45
CA CYS A 78 -40.96 7.64 -6.61
C CYS A 78 -41.44 6.25 -6.18
N GLY A 79 -40.94 5.18 -6.80
CA GLY A 79 -41.36 3.81 -6.47
C GLY A 79 -42.65 3.32 -7.11
N ASN A 80 -43.37 4.16 -7.86
CA ASN A 80 -44.63 3.78 -8.53
C ASN A 80 -44.37 3.00 -9.83
N ASP A 81 -45.42 2.37 -10.37
CA ASP A 81 -45.35 1.70 -11.67
C ASP A 81 -44.98 2.72 -12.76
N ARG A 82 -43.89 2.45 -13.47
CA ARG A 82 -43.37 3.28 -14.55
C ARG A 82 -44.32 3.34 -15.75
N ASN A 83 -45.22 2.37 -15.87
CA ASN A 83 -46.18 2.23 -16.96
C ASN A 83 -47.61 2.63 -16.56
N ASP A 84 -47.81 3.31 -15.42
CA ASP A 84 -49.12 3.80 -14.96
C ASP A 84 -49.70 4.96 -15.78
N GLY A 85 -49.02 5.38 -16.86
CA GLY A 85 -49.41 6.51 -17.69
C GLY A 85 -49.02 7.88 -17.12
N ALA A 86 -48.39 7.96 -15.95
CA ALA A 86 -47.91 9.20 -15.36
C ALA A 86 -46.52 9.61 -15.87
N ASP A 87 -46.25 10.92 -15.93
CA ASP A 87 -44.90 11.41 -16.25
C ASP A 87 -43.97 11.32 -15.03
N HIS A 88 -43.19 10.24 -14.99
CA HIS A 88 -42.21 9.99 -13.94
C HIS A 88 -40.93 10.85 -14.06
N LYS A 89 -40.81 11.74 -15.05
CA LYS A 89 -39.67 12.68 -15.14
C LYS A 89 -39.67 13.72 -14.02
N ASN A 90 -40.85 14.12 -13.53
CA ASN A 90 -41.00 15.16 -12.51
C ASN A 90 -41.67 14.65 -11.22
N CYS A 91 -41.68 13.34 -10.99
CA CYS A 91 -42.25 12.78 -9.76
C CYS A 91 -41.45 13.19 -8.51
N ASN A 92 -42.18 13.29 -7.38
CA ASN A 92 -41.57 13.55 -6.08
C ASN A 92 -40.62 12.41 -5.70
N ILE A 93 -39.41 12.75 -5.27
CA ILE A 93 -38.37 11.76 -4.98
C ILE A 93 -38.67 11.14 -3.62
N LYS A 94 -39.03 9.85 -3.61
CA LYS A 94 -39.29 9.05 -2.43
C LYS A 94 -38.83 7.62 -2.68
N CYS A 95 -37.85 7.17 -1.89
CA CYS A 95 -37.31 5.82 -2.00
C CYS A 95 -38.37 4.79 -1.57
N HIS A 96 -38.73 3.84 -2.44
CA HIS A 96 -39.68 2.78 -2.06
C HIS A 96 -39.15 1.79 -0.99
N HIS A 97 -37.83 1.76 -0.73
CA HIS A 97 -37.23 0.87 0.27
C HIS A 97 -37.27 1.46 1.69
N CYS A 98 -36.93 2.74 1.85
CA CYS A 98 -36.82 3.39 3.16
C CYS A 98 -37.76 4.59 3.34
N SER A 99 -38.54 4.95 2.32
CA SER A 99 -39.46 6.10 2.30
C SER A 99 -38.81 7.49 2.45
N GLU A 100 -37.48 7.60 2.41
CA GLU A 100 -36.74 8.86 2.49
C GLU A 100 -36.62 9.58 1.12
N ASN A 101 -36.24 10.87 1.16
CA ASN A 101 -36.13 11.75 0.00
C ASN A 101 -34.84 11.53 -0.82
N HIS A 102 -34.70 10.35 -1.41
CA HIS A 102 -33.63 10.04 -2.38
C HIS A 102 -34.07 8.96 -3.38
N GLU A 103 -33.32 8.80 -4.48
CA GLU A 103 -33.58 7.71 -5.44
C GLU A 103 -33.38 6.34 -4.76
N ALA A 104 -34.13 5.34 -5.21
CA ALA A 104 -34.04 3.98 -4.69
C ALA A 104 -32.65 3.35 -4.85
N THR A 105 -31.88 3.79 -5.85
CA THR A 105 -30.51 3.34 -6.15
C THR A 105 -29.42 4.17 -5.46
N SER A 106 -29.80 5.19 -4.69
CA SER A 106 -28.86 6.11 -4.06
C SER A 106 -27.99 5.42 -3.01
N PHE A 107 -26.73 5.86 -2.91
CA PHE A 107 -25.82 5.45 -1.83
C PHE A 107 -26.31 5.87 -0.44
N LYS A 108 -27.22 6.85 -0.36
CA LYS A 108 -27.83 7.31 0.90
C LYS A 108 -28.92 6.38 1.42
N CYS A 109 -29.39 5.43 0.62
CA CYS A 109 -30.43 4.49 1.02
C CYS A 109 -29.93 3.57 2.13
N THR A 110 -30.55 3.66 3.32
CA THR A 110 -30.24 2.86 4.50
C THR A 110 -30.41 1.36 4.22
N TRP A 111 -31.45 1.00 3.49
CA TRP A 111 -31.73 -0.38 3.12
C TRP A 111 -30.67 -0.98 2.17
N ILE A 112 -30.23 -0.23 1.15
CA ILE A 112 -29.12 -0.65 0.27
C ILE A 112 -27.81 -0.73 1.06
N SER A 113 -27.58 0.22 1.96
CA SER A 113 -26.38 0.25 2.80
C SER A 113 -26.32 -0.98 3.71
N LYS A 114 -27.46 -1.37 4.30
CA LYS A 114 -27.59 -2.61 5.07
C LYS A 114 -27.32 -3.84 4.21
N PHE A 115 -27.90 -3.92 3.01
CA PHE A 115 -27.62 -5.02 2.08
C PHE A 115 -26.13 -5.11 1.72
N ARG A 116 -25.42 -3.97 1.53
CA ARG A 116 -23.96 -3.96 1.32
C ARG A 116 -23.21 -4.55 2.50
N GLN A 117 -23.58 -4.15 3.70
CA GLN A 117 -22.94 -4.61 4.94
C GLN A 117 -23.19 -6.12 5.13
N ASP A 118 -24.41 -6.59 4.94
CA ASP A 118 -24.77 -8.01 5.04
C ASP A 118 -24.01 -8.84 3.99
N LEU A 119 -23.87 -8.31 2.77
CA LEU A 119 -23.09 -8.96 1.72
C LEU A 119 -21.61 -9.03 2.09
N LEU A 120 -21.02 -7.93 2.59
CA LEU A 120 -19.65 -7.91 3.07
C LEU A 120 -19.43 -8.89 4.23
N HIS A 121 -20.37 -8.98 5.18
CA HIS A 121 -20.31 -9.93 6.29
C HIS A 121 -20.28 -11.37 5.78
N LYS A 122 -21.23 -11.72 4.89
CA LYS A 122 -21.28 -13.06 4.28
C LYS A 122 -20.02 -13.40 3.50
N LEU A 123 -19.43 -12.42 2.81
CA LEU A 123 -18.17 -12.57 2.08
C LEU A 123 -16.98 -12.77 3.04
N LYS A 124 -16.96 -12.10 4.20
CA LYS A 124 -15.96 -12.31 5.25
C LYS A 124 -16.07 -13.70 5.89
N GLU A 125 -17.28 -14.15 6.17
CA GLU A 125 -17.54 -15.48 6.76
C GLU A 125 -17.22 -16.61 5.77
N ASN A 126 -17.51 -16.39 4.48
CA ASN A 126 -17.31 -17.39 3.43
C ASN A 126 -16.14 -16.99 2.53
N LYS A 127 -14.94 -16.93 3.09
CA LYS A 127 -13.71 -16.53 2.36
C LYS A 127 -13.47 -17.36 1.08
N HIS A 128 -13.95 -18.60 1.03
CA HIS A 128 -13.87 -19.50 -0.12
C HIS A 128 -14.87 -19.19 -1.25
N LEU A 129 -15.94 -18.42 -0.97
CA LEU A 129 -16.93 -17.96 -1.95
C LEU A 129 -16.58 -16.59 -2.55
N LEU A 130 -15.50 -15.95 -2.08
CA LEU A 130 -14.96 -14.76 -2.71
C LEU A 130 -14.58 -15.11 -4.15
N PRO A 131 -15.07 -14.39 -5.17
CA PRO A 131 -14.57 -14.56 -6.53
C PRO A 131 -13.04 -14.42 -6.48
N PRO A 132 -12.27 -15.33 -7.12
CA PRO A 132 -10.80 -15.27 -7.10
C PRO A 132 -10.25 -13.95 -7.66
N ASN A 133 -11.11 -13.18 -8.34
CA ASN A 133 -10.83 -11.89 -8.97
C ASN A 133 -11.52 -10.73 -8.25
N ILE A 134 -11.35 -10.57 -6.93
CA ILE A 134 -11.44 -9.22 -6.36
C ILE A 134 -10.28 -8.44 -6.99
N GLN A 135 -10.58 -7.77 -8.10
CA GLN A 135 -9.67 -6.82 -8.72
C GLN A 135 -9.47 -5.70 -7.70
N PHE A 136 -8.34 -5.77 -7.01
CA PHE A 136 -7.76 -4.60 -6.39
C PHE A 136 -7.78 -3.49 -7.43
N TYR A 137 -8.38 -2.34 -7.09
CA TYR A 137 -8.13 -1.13 -7.84
C TYR A 137 -6.66 -0.76 -7.59
N ILE A 138 -5.78 -1.34 -8.40
CA ILE A 138 -4.40 -0.93 -8.55
C ILE A 138 -4.46 0.28 -9.49
N PRO A 139 -4.12 1.50 -8.99
CA PRO A 139 -4.01 2.68 -9.84
C PRO A 139 -3.16 2.37 -11.06
N GLN A 140 -3.55 2.91 -12.21
CA GLN A 140 -2.99 2.52 -13.51
C GLN A 140 -1.46 2.70 -13.60
N GLN A 141 -0.91 3.61 -12.81
CA GLN A 141 0.53 3.87 -12.63
C GLN A 141 1.34 2.74 -11.95
N TYR A 142 0.67 1.73 -11.39
CA TYR A 142 1.30 0.56 -10.76
C TYR A 142 0.92 -0.76 -11.44
N ARG A 143 0.21 -0.70 -12.58
CA ARG A 143 0.06 -1.87 -13.45
C ARG A 143 1.32 -1.90 -14.29
N ASP A 144 2.07 -3.00 -14.25
CA ASP A 144 3.17 -3.23 -15.18
C ASP A 144 2.68 -2.92 -16.59
N HIS A 145 3.35 -2.01 -17.29
CA HIS A 145 3.01 -1.60 -18.65
C HIS A 145 3.25 -2.69 -19.70
N LYS A 146 3.65 -3.89 -19.27
CA LYS A 146 3.62 -5.09 -20.10
C LYS A 146 2.19 -5.60 -20.12
N GLY A 147 1.52 -5.43 -21.26
CA GLY A 147 0.12 -5.80 -21.50
C GLY A 147 -0.18 -7.30 -21.44
N GLU A 148 0.26 -8.00 -20.39
CA GLU A 148 -0.16 -9.34 -20.08
C GLU A 148 -1.33 -9.32 -19.09
N LYS A 149 -2.37 -10.02 -19.50
CA LYS A 149 -3.69 -10.07 -18.88
C LYS A 149 -3.58 -10.56 -17.44
N ALA A 150 -4.44 -10.01 -16.59
CA ALA A 150 -4.85 -10.51 -15.27
C ALA A 150 -4.08 -11.73 -14.73
N LEU A 151 -3.38 -11.56 -13.61
CA LEU A 151 -2.84 -12.64 -12.79
C LEU A 151 -3.93 -13.69 -12.51
N MET A 152 -3.92 -14.78 -13.28
CA MET A 152 -4.74 -15.96 -13.04
C MET A 152 -3.93 -16.95 -12.20
N ASN A 153 -4.60 -17.68 -11.32
CA ASN A 153 -3.99 -18.71 -10.50
C ASN A 153 -3.73 -19.98 -11.34
N ASN A 154 -2.52 -20.54 -11.22
CA ASN A 154 -2.02 -21.71 -11.98
C ASN A 154 -2.77 -23.03 -11.69
N SER A 155 -3.85 -23.02 -10.88
CA SER A 155 -4.71 -24.20 -10.69
C SER A 155 -5.68 -24.43 -11.86
N VAL A 156 -5.96 -23.41 -12.68
CA VAL A 156 -6.79 -23.54 -13.89
C VAL A 156 -5.94 -23.83 -15.13
N GLU A 157 -4.68 -23.38 -15.15
CA GLU A 157 -3.77 -23.61 -16.27
C GLU A 157 -3.48 -25.10 -16.52
N ASN A 158 -3.40 -25.94 -15.50
CA ASN A 158 -3.14 -27.37 -15.73
C ASN A 158 -4.29 -28.10 -16.45
N TYR A 159 -5.55 -27.67 -16.27
CA TYR A 159 -6.69 -28.26 -16.98
C TYR A 159 -6.88 -27.66 -18.39
N GLN A 160 -6.60 -26.37 -18.58
CA GLN A 160 -6.73 -25.72 -19.89
C GLN A 160 -5.52 -25.96 -20.80
N LEU A 161 -4.28 -26.03 -20.29
CA LEU A 161 -3.12 -26.43 -21.09
C LEU A 161 -3.15 -27.90 -21.49
N GLN A 162 -3.73 -28.80 -20.69
CA GLN A 162 -3.93 -30.19 -21.12
C GLN A 162 -4.98 -30.30 -22.24
N ALA A 163 -6.09 -29.55 -22.16
CA ALA A 163 -7.09 -29.50 -23.22
C ALA A 163 -6.56 -28.81 -24.50
N GLN A 164 -5.74 -27.76 -24.37
CA GLN A 164 -5.12 -27.09 -25.51
C GLN A 164 -3.97 -27.92 -26.13
N ARG A 165 -3.18 -28.66 -25.34
CA ARG A 165 -2.16 -29.59 -25.87
C ARG A 165 -2.80 -30.76 -26.62
N GLN A 166 -3.94 -31.28 -26.18
CA GLN A 166 -4.67 -32.31 -26.94
C GLN A 166 -5.27 -31.75 -28.25
N ASN A 167 -5.69 -30.49 -28.28
CA ASN A 167 -6.18 -29.85 -29.51
C ASN A 167 -5.06 -29.46 -30.50
N LEU A 168 -3.87 -29.09 -30.02
CA LEU A 168 -2.70 -28.81 -30.85
C LEU A 168 -2.05 -30.08 -31.43
N LEU A 169 -2.15 -31.22 -30.74
CA LEU A 169 -1.71 -32.51 -31.26
C LEU A 169 -2.70 -33.11 -32.28
N ASN A 170 -3.99 -32.76 -32.21
CA ASN A 170 -4.99 -33.24 -33.18
C ASN A 170 -5.08 -32.39 -34.46
N ASN A 171 -4.64 -31.12 -34.44
CA ASN A 171 -4.71 -30.22 -35.61
C ASN A 171 -3.40 -30.10 -36.40
N ASN A 172 -2.31 -30.73 -35.98
CA ASN A 172 -1.02 -30.74 -36.70
C ASN A 172 -0.80 -31.98 -37.58
N LYS A 173 -1.88 -32.51 -38.20
CA LYS A 173 -1.77 -33.22 -39.49
C LYS A 173 -1.77 -32.21 -40.63
N LEU A 174 -0.81 -31.29 -40.61
CA LEU A 174 -0.52 -30.39 -41.74
C LEU A 174 0.62 -31.02 -42.55
N ASN A 175 0.26 -31.38 -43.78
CA ASN A 175 1.09 -32.00 -44.81
C ASN A 175 2.48 -31.34 -44.92
N SER A 176 3.52 -32.03 -44.45
CA SER A 176 4.93 -31.63 -44.61
C SER A 176 5.49 -31.98 -46.00
N THR A 177 4.77 -31.67 -47.07
CA THR A 177 5.23 -31.95 -48.44
C THR A 177 4.78 -30.88 -49.42
N THR A 178 5.26 -29.64 -49.24
CA THR A 178 5.47 -28.69 -50.36
C THR A 178 6.24 -27.47 -49.85
N TRP A 179 7.56 -27.60 -49.72
CA TRP A 179 8.44 -26.46 -49.99
C TRP A 179 8.40 -26.17 -51.49
N PRO A 180 8.38 -24.90 -51.96
CA PRO A 180 8.46 -24.61 -53.38
C PRO A 180 9.84 -25.05 -53.88
N LYS A 181 9.89 -26.18 -54.58
CA LYS A 181 11.06 -26.56 -55.37
C LYS A 181 11.20 -25.53 -56.48
N LEU A 182 12.33 -24.81 -56.48
CA LEU A 182 12.79 -24.00 -57.61
C LEU A 182 12.81 -24.90 -58.85
N ASN A 183 11.82 -24.69 -59.72
CA ASN A 183 11.65 -25.44 -60.95
C ASN A 183 12.64 -24.87 -61.97
N SER A 184 13.69 -25.63 -62.29
CA SER A 184 14.81 -25.20 -63.14
C SER A 184 14.55 -25.28 -64.64
N ASN A 185 13.29 -25.39 -65.08
CA ASN A 185 12.94 -25.44 -66.49
C ASN A 185 11.82 -24.43 -66.79
N LEU A 186 12.19 -23.18 -67.06
CA LEU A 186 11.31 -22.23 -67.74
C LEU A 186 12.06 -21.60 -68.91
N SER A 187 11.69 -22.05 -70.11
CA SER A 187 11.98 -21.38 -71.37
C SER A 187 11.46 -19.94 -71.31
N LEU A 188 12.36 -18.99 -71.55
CA LEU A 188 12.10 -17.56 -71.72
C LEU A 188 10.89 -17.30 -72.64
N PRO A 189 9.91 -16.49 -72.19
CA PRO A 189 9.32 -15.47 -73.01
C PRO A 189 10.03 -14.13 -72.74
N SER A 190 10.37 -13.49 -73.84
CA SER A 190 10.84 -12.13 -74.02
C SER A 190 10.32 -11.08 -73.04
N THR A 191 11.31 -10.38 -72.44
CA THR A 191 11.33 -8.94 -72.14
C THR A 191 10.08 -8.34 -71.51
N VAL A 192 9.96 -8.47 -70.19
CA VAL A 192 9.28 -7.47 -69.36
C VAL A 192 10.26 -7.03 -68.27
N ASN A 193 10.58 -5.74 -68.27
CA ASN A 193 11.43 -5.01 -67.30
C ASN A 193 10.90 -5.19 -65.85
N THR A 194 11.17 -6.33 -65.24
CA THR A 194 10.77 -6.67 -63.87
C THR A 194 11.79 -6.22 -62.82
N THR A 195 12.94 -5.70 -63.25
CA THR A 195 13.97 -5.13 -62.37
C THR A 195 13.56 -3.81 -61.70
N SER A 196 12.50 -3.11 -62.14
CA SER A 196 12.07 -1.86 -61.49
C SER A 196 11.18 -2.05 -60.27
N ILE A 197 10.42 -3.15 -60.18
CA ILE A 197 9.44 -3.39 -59.10
C ILE A 197 10.14 -3.78 -57.80
N TRP A 198 11.14 -4.67 -57.86
CA TRP A 198 11.92 -5.08 -56.69
C TRP A 198 12.69 -3.93 -56.05
N ASN A 199 13.10 -2.92 -56.83
CA ASN A 199 13.78 -1.73 -56.31
C ASN A 199 12.87 -0.84 -55.47
N PHE A 200 11.56 -0.84 -55.74
CA PHE A 200 10.60 -0.04 -54.97
C PHE A 200 10.32 -0.69 -53.62
N GLU A 201 10.03 -1.99 -53.59
CA GLU A 201 9.77 -2.73 -52.34
C GLU A 201 10.99 -2.76 -51.41
N LEU A 202 12.20 -2.97 -51.96
CA LEU A 202 13.44 -2.92 -51.17
C LEU A 202 13.70 -1.54 -50.59
N LYS A 203 13.43 -0.47 -51.36
CA LYS A 203 13.56 0.90 -50.86
C LYS A 203 12.54 1.18 -49.75
N GLN A 204 11.29 0.75 -49.92
CA GLN A 204 10.26 0.89 -48.89
C GLN A 204 10.68 0.18 -47.60
N MET A 205 11.13 -1.07 -47.68
CA MET A 205 11.59 -1.80 -46.49
C MET A 205 12.81 -1.14 -45.84
N HIS A 206 13.74 -0.60 -46.62
CA HIS A 206 14.89 0.13 -46.11
C HIS A 206 14.45 1.40 -45.35
N ASP A 207 13.53 2.17 -45.93
CA ASP A 207 13.00 3.38 -45.30
C ASP A 207 12.21 3.06 -44.02
N GLU A 208 11.44 1.96 -44.01
CA GLU A 208 10.75 1.45 -42.81
C GLU A 208 11.74 1.03 -41.71
N LEU A 209 12.80 0.28 -42.05
CA LEU A 209 13.84 -0.10 -41.10
C LEU A 209 14.60 1.11 -40.55
N TYR A 210 14.88 2.10 -41.40
CA TYR A 210 15.52 3.34 -40.98
C TYR A 210 14.65 4.12 -39.99
N ASN A 211 13.34 4.25 -40.26
CA ASN A 211 12.39 4.90 -39.37
C ASN A 211 12.28 4.16 -38.03
N LEU A 212 12.15 2.83 -38.04
CA LEU A 212 12.08 2.00 -36.84
C LEU A 212 13.34 2.16 -35.97
N LYS A 213 14.52 2.24 -36.60
CA LYS A 213 15.78 2.49 -35.89
C LYS A 213 15.77 3.86 -35.19
N GLN A 214 15.31 4.90 -35.88
CA GLN A 214 15.21 6.25 -35.30
C GLN A 214 14.21 6.28 -34.12
N GLU A 215 13.06 5.61 -34.25
CA GLU A 215 12.08 5.50 -33.17
C GLU A 215 12.67 4.80 -31.94
N HIS A 216 13.40 3.69 -32.12
CA HIS A 216 14.08 3.01 -31.03
C HIS A 216 15.18 3.87 -30.38
N GLU A 217 15.96 4.62 -31.16
CA GLU A 217 16.97 5.54 -30.61
C GLU A 217 16.34 6.64 -29.76
N ILE A 218 15.18 7.18 -30.17
CA ILE A 218 14.41 8.16 -29.39
C ILE A 218 13.89 7.53 -28.10
N GLU A 219 13.34 6.31 -28.18
CA GLU A 219 12.82 5.59 -27.02
C GLU A 219 13.91 5.28 -25.99
N ILE A 220 15.10 4.83 -26.43
CA ILE A 220 16.25 4.60 -25.56
C ILE A 220 16.68 5.89 -24.86
N LYS A 221 16.73 7.02 -25.59
CA LYS A 221 17.07 8.33 -25.00
C LYS A 221 16.03 8.74 -23.94
N LYS A 222 14.74 8.53 -24.21
CA LYS A 222 13.65 8.81 -23.26
C LYS A 222 13.76 7.93 -22.01
N LEU A 223 14.01 6.63 -22.15
CA LEU A 223 14.17 5.73 -21.01
C LEU A 223 15.40 6.09 -20.16
N LYS A 224 16.51 6.51 -20.78
CA LYS A 224 17.69 7.00 -20.07
C LYS A 224 17.38 8.25 -19.25
N THR A 225 16.71 9.25 -19.82
CA THR A 225 16.37 10.48 -19.10
C THR A 225 15.35 10.23 -17.98
N GLU A 226 14.39 9.32 -18.20
CA GLU A 226 13.45 8.92 -17.16
C GLU A 226 14.16 8.21 -16.01
N HIS A 227 15.08 7.29 -16.30
CA HIS A 227 15.89 6.60 -15.30
C HIS A 227 16.76 7.59 -14.50
N GLU A 228 17.47 8.52 -15.17
CA GLU A 228 18.25 9.57 -14.51
C GLU A 228 17.37 10.43 -13.60
N THR A 229 16.18 10.80 -14.04
CA THR A 229 15.21 11.57 -13.25
C THR A 229 14.75 10.79 -12.01
N GLN A 230 14.49 9.48 -12.15
CA GLN A 230 14.13 8.62 -11.03
C GLN A 230 15.28 8.48 -10.04
N MET A 231 16.51 8.31 -10.52
CA MET A 231 17.71 8.26 -9.67
C MET A 231 17.93 9.56 -8.90
N GLN A 232 17.69 10.72 -9.52
CA GLN A 232 17.74 12.01 -8.84
C GLN A 232 16.69 12.13 -7.74
N LYS A 233 15.44 11.71 -8.02
CA LYS A 233 14.38 11.70 -7.00
C LYS A 233 14.70 10.77 -5.84
N MET A 234 15.27 9.59 -6.12
CA MET A 234 15.70 8.65 -5.10
C MET A 234 16.84 9.22 -4.25
N ALA A 235 17.82 9.88 -4.87
CA ALA A 235 18.90 10.56 -4.17
C ALA A 235 18.39 11.69 -3.27
N GLN A 236 17.45 12.51 -3.74
CA GLN A 236 16.80 13.55 -2.92
C GLN A 236 16.00 12.94 -1.75
N GLY A 237 15.25 11.87 -1.99
CA GLY A 237 14.54 11.14 -0.95
C GLY A 237 15.49 10.59 0.12
N TRP A 238 16.63 10.04 -0.29
CA TRP A 238 17.66 9.55 0.62
C TRP A 238 18.28 10.68 1.45
N GLN A 239 18.55 11.84 0.85
CA GLN A 239 19.04 13.02 1.58
C GLN A 239 18.06 13.49 2.65
N LEU A 240 16.76 13.51 2.35
CA LEU A 240 15.72 13.88 3.31
C LEU A 240 15.63 12.91 4.49
N ILE A 241 15.70 11.60 4.21
CA ILE A 241 15.71 10.56 5.25
C ILE A 241 16.93 10.72 6.17
N ASN A 242 18.12 10.95 5.61
CA ASN A 242 19.34 11.17 6.40
C ASN A 242 19.25 12.43 7.26
N LEU A 243 18.69 13.52 6.71
CA LEU A 243 18.46 14.74 7.49
C LEU A 243 17.51 14.49 8.66
N GLN A 244 16.43 13.73 8.44
CA GLN A 244 15.49 13.36 9.50
C GLN A 244 16.16 12.53 10.60
N PHE A 245 16.97 11.52 10.23
CA PHE A 245 17.72 10.73 11.21
C PHE A 245 18.68 11.59 12.02
N LYS A 246 19.39 12.52 11.36
CA LYS A 246 20.30 13.46 12.02
C LYS A 246 19.56 14.34 13.04
N THR A 247 18.45 14.96 12.65
CA THR A 247 17.64 15.81 13.55
C THR A 247 17.08 15.01 14.73
N GLN A 248 16.66 13.76 14.51
CA GLN A 248 16.20 12.89 15.60
C GLN A 248 17.34 12.52 16.56
N ALA A 249 18.53 12.23 16.04
CA ALA A 249 19.70 11.93 16.86
C ALA A 249 20.12 13.14 17.71
N GLU A 250 20.15 14.34 17.12
CA GLU A 250 20.41 15.60 17.83
C GLU A 250 19.39 15.83 18.96
N ALA A 251 18.10 15.70 18.68
CA ALA A 251 17.04 15.84 19.69
C ALA A 251 17.17 14.82 20.84
N ILE A 252 17.57 13.59 20.53
CA ILE A 252 17.84 12.57 21.55
C ILE A 252 19.01 13.02 22.44
N VAL A 253 20.11 13.49 21.86
CA VAL A 253 21.28 13.98 22.62
C VAL A 253 20.91 15.14 23.53
N ASP A 254 20.07 16.08 23.06
CA ASP A 254 19.60 17.21 23.88
C ASP A 254 18.76 16.75 25.08
N ILE A 255 17.89 15.75 24.88
CA ILE A 255 17.10 15.14 25.97
C ILE A 255 18.04 14.48 26.99
N TYR A 256 19.00 13.66 26.54
CA TYR A 256 19.97 13.02 27.44
C TYR A 256 20.77 14.05 28.22
N THR A 257 21.21 15.13 27.56
CA THR A 257 21.95 16.23 28.20
C THR A 257 21.10 16.89 29.27
N THR A 258 19.86 17.28 28.95
CA THR A 258 18.91 17.88 29.90
C THR A 258 18.67 16.98 31.11
N VAL A 259 18.42 15.68 30.87
CA VAL A 259 18.22 14.70 31.96
C VAL A 259 19.47 14.57 32.82
N SER A 260 20.66 14.56 32.21
CA SER A 260 21.94 14.46 32.93
C SER A 260 22.25 15.70 33.77
N GLU A 261 21.72 16.87 33.42
CA GLU A 261 21.84 18.11 34.19
C GLU A 261 20.85 18.16 35.37
N ILE A 262 19.65 17.60 35.21
CA ILE A 262 18.59 17.61 36.23
C ILE A 262 18.83 16.57 37.33
N PHE A 263 19.35 15.40 36.99
CA PHE A 263 19.49 14.30 37.95
C PHE A 263 20.44 14.60 39.13
N PRO A 264 21.65 15.15 38.93
CA PRO A 264 22.57 15.46 40.02
C PRO A 264 21.99 16.35 41.13
N PRO A 265 21.34 17.50 40.85
CA PRO A 265 20.78 18.34 41.91
C PRO A 265 19.60 17.66 42.62
N VAL A 266 18.82 16.82 41.94
CA VAL A 266 17.76 16.01 42.58
C VAL A 266 18.37 14.99 43.54
N VAL A 267 19.40 14.25 43.11
CA VAL A 267 20.12 13.30 43.96
C VAL A 267 20.73 14.00 45.16
N GLN A 268 21.38 15.15 44.97
CA GLN A 268 21.95 15.96 46.05
C GLN A 268 20.88 16.43 47.03
N SER A 269 19.73 16.88 46.55
CA SER A 269 18.60 17.31 47.40
C SER A 269 18.07 16.15 48.24
N LEU A 270 17.91 14.96 47.64
CA LEU A 270 17.48 13.75 48.37
C LEU A 270 18.51 13.31 49.41
N GLN A 271 19.81 13.43 49.12
CA GLN A 271 20.88 13.16 50.08
C GLN A 271 20.82 14.13 51.26
N THR A 272 20.60 15.43 51.02
CA THR A 272 20.43 16.43 52.10
C THR A 272 19.21 16.12 52.96
N ILE A 273 18.06 15.81 52.34
CA ILE A 273 16.83 15.42 53.07
C ILE A 273 17.11 14.17 53.91
N SER A 274 17.78 13.16 53.34
CA SER A 274 18.19 11.95 54.04
C SER A 274 19.04 12.28 55.27
N GLN A 275 20.04 13.16 55.15
CA GLN A 275 20.89 13.56 56.28
C GLN A 275 20.12 14.28 57.38
N VAL A 276 19.23 15.21 57.02
CA VAL A 276 18.37 15.92 57.98
C VAL A 276 17.44 14.94 58.72
N LEU A 277 16.86 13.98 58.01
CA LEU A 277 16.01 12.95 58.61
C LEU A 277 16.80 12.02 59.54
N GLU A 278 18.03 11.64 59.21
CA GLU A 278 18.91 10.88 60.13
C GLU A 278 19.18 11.67 61.42
N GLU A 279 19.42 12.99 61.30
CA GLU A 279 19.65 13.85 62.46
C GLU A 279 18.42 13.99 63.35
N MET A 280 17.25 14.19 62.75
CA MET A 280 15.98 14.23 63.48
C MET A 280 15.68 12.89 64.17
N ASN A 281 15.97 11.75 63.52
CA ASN A 281 15.71 10.43 64.07
C ASN A 281 16.56 10.11 65.32
N ARG A 282 17.78 10.65 65.40
CA ARG A 282 18.65 10.51 66.59
C ARG A 282 18.01 11.07 67.87
N ASN A 283 17.10 12.04 67.73
CA ASN A 283 16.47 12.73 68.86
C ASN A 283 15.11 12.12 69.26
N VAL A 284 14.64 11.05 68.60
CA VAL A 284 13.33 10.43 68.87
C VAL A 284 13.43 9.40 70.00
N ILE A 285 12.57 9.56 71.02
CA ILE A 285 12.48 8.68 72.19
C ILE A 285 11.42 7.57 71.99
N ASP A 286 10.36 7.84 71.21
CA ASP A 286 9.31 6.85 70.91
C ASP A 286 9.78 5.81 69.88
N GLU A 287 9.72 4.54 70.26
CA GLU A 287 10.17 3.40 69.46
C GLU A 287 9.28 3.15 68.22
N ASN A 288 7.98 3.44 68.31
CA ASN A 288 7.06 3.25 67.19
C ASN A 288 7.25 4.33 66.11
N GLU A 289 7.47 5.57 66.53
CA GLU A 289 7.83 6.68 65.64
C GLU A 289 9.21 6.44 64.97
N ARG A 290 10.17 5.87 65.72
CA ARG A 290 11.48 5.48 65.19
C ARG A 290 11.37 4.42 64.10
N GLN A 291 10.50 3.41 64.26
CA GLN A 291 10.28 2.37 63.24
C GLN A 291 9.69 2.94 61.94
N GLN A 292 8.69 3.82 62.03
CA GLN A 292 8.10 4.46 60.85
C GLN A 292 9.12 5.33 60.11
N LYS A 293 9.93 6.12 60.84
CA LYS A 293 11.02 6.91 60.26
C LYS A 293 12.07 6.03 59.60
N GLN A 294 12.40 4.87 60.17
CA GLN A 294 13.34 3.92 59.59
C GLN A 294 12.85 3.36 58.24
N ILE A 295 11.56 3.10 58.08
CA ILE A 295 10.97 2.64 56.81
C ILE A 295 11.13 3.72 55.74
N ILE A 296 10.69 4.95 56.03
CA ILE A 296 10.82 6.11 55.12
C ILE A 296 12.29 6.28 54.70
N PHE A 297 13.19 6.13 55.65
CA PHE A 297 14.61 6.28 55.44
C PHE A 297 15.19 5.24 54.48
N THR A 298 14.84 3.97 54.68
CA THR A 298 15.20 2.88 53.76
C THR A 298 14.67 3.17 52.36
N THR A 299 13.42 3.60 52.22
CA THR A 299 12.82 3.95 50.91
C THR A 299 13.55 5.10 50.23
N ILE A 300 13.96 6.15 50.96
CA ILE A 300 14.75 7.26 50.40
C ILE A 300 16.12 6.75 49.92
N LYS A 301 16.82 5.94 50.72
CA LYS A 301 18.12 5.36 50.34
C LYS A 301 18.02 4.48 49.09
N GLU A 302 17.00 3.63 49.00
CA GLU A 302 16.73 2.80 47.82
C GLU A 302 16.43 3.66 46.58
N THR A 303 15.66 4.75 46.75
CA THR A 303 15.35 5.69 45.68
C THR A 303 16.60 6.40 45.17
N ILE A 304 17.46 6.89 46.07
CA ILE A 304 18.75 7.51 45.71
C ILE A 304 19.64 6.52 44.96
N PHE A 305 19.75 5.28 45.45
CA PHE A 305 20.54 4.23 44.80
C PHE A 305 20.00 3.92 43.40
N SER A 306 18.69 3.77 43.25
CA SER A 306 18.04 3.56 41.94
C SER A 306 18.28 4.73 40.98
N LEU A 307 18.23 5.97 41.45
CA LEU A 307 18.48 7.15 40.62
C LEU A 307 19.93 7.21 40.14
N ASN A 308 20.89 6.91 41.02
CA ASN A 308 22.31 6.85 40.66
C ASN A 308 22.61 5.76 39.62
N ASN A 309 22.02 4.57 39.76
CA ASN A 309 22.16 3.51 38.76
C ASN A 309 21.60 3.94 37.39
N ARG A 310 20.45 4.60 37.38
CA ARG A 310 19.87 5.14 36.14
C ARG A 310 20.75 6.22 35.53
N LEU A 311 21.34 7.09 36.33
CA LEU A 311 22.27 8.12 35.86
C LEU A 311 23.49 7.49 35.17
N CYS A 312 24.11 6.46 35.78
CA CYS A 312 25.22 5.74 35.17
C CYS A 312 24.85 5.10 33.81
N LEU A 313 23.67 4.48 33.72
CA LEU A 313 23.18 3.91 32.45
C LEU A 313 22.94 4.98 31.39
N LEU A 314 22.37 6.12 31.77
CA LEU A 314 22.14 7.24 30.85
C LEU A 314 23.47 7.79 30.31
N THR A 315 24.50 7.92 31.15
CA THR A 315 25.83 8.38 30.72
C THR A 315 26.49 7.39 29.74
N ASP A 316 26.39 6.08 30.00
CA ASP A 316 26.92 5.05 29.07
C ASP A 316 26.18 5.09 27.73
N HIS A 317 24.84 5.22 27.75
CA HIS A 317 24.05 5.35 26.53
C HIS A 317 24.40 6.61 25.73
N GLN A 318 24.57 7.75 26.41
CA GLN A 318 24.97 9.01 25.78
C GLN A 318 26.35 8.88 25.09
N GLN A 319 27.31 8.22 25.75
CA GLN A 319 28.63 7.98 25.17
C GLN A 319 28.57 7.06 23.96
N LYS A 320 27.78 5.97 24.01
CA LYS A 320 27.57 5.07 22.87
C LYS A 320 26.95 5.79 21.68
N LEU A 321 25.89 6.59 21.90
CA LEU A 321 25.26 7.39 20.85
C LEU A 321 26.26 8.34 20.20
N LYS A 322 27.07 9.04 21.00
CA LYS A 322 28.12 9.93 20.48
C LYS A 322 29.11 9.19 19.58
N THR A 323 29.59 8.01 20.01
CA THR A 323 30.51 7.21 19.17
C THR A 323 29.87 6.69 17.88
N LEU A 324 28.57 6.40 17.88
CA LEU A 324 27.86 5.98 16.67
C LEU A 324 27.72 7.14 15.68
N MET A 325 27.34 8.33 16.17
CA MET A 325 27.27 9.53 15.34
C MET A 325 28.64 9.88 14.74
N ASP A 326 29.71 9.78 15.52
CA ASP A 326 31.07 10.03 15.03
C ASP A 326 31.49 9.01 13.95
N LYS A 327 31.13 7.73 14.12
CA LYS A 327 31.39 6.69 13.11
C LYS A 327 30.59 6.95 11.82
N GLU A 328 29.33 7.33 11.93
CA GLU A 328 28.47 7.61 10.79
C GLU A 328 28.96 8.84 10.00
N ASN A 329 29.32 9.92 10.70
CA ASN A 329 29.92 11.10 10.07
C ASN A 329 31.20 10.75 9.30
N ASN A 330 32.05 9.85 9.85
CA ASN A 330 33.25 9.38 9.16
C ASN A 330 32.94 8.52 7.92
N LEU A 331 31.87 7.71 7.94
CA LEU A 331 31.43 6.93 6.79
C LEU A 331 30.86 7.81 5.68
N LEU A 332 30.07 8.82 6.03
CA LEU A 332 29.55 9.81 5.08
C LEU A 332 30.69 10.57 4.39
N LEU A 333 31.72 10.98 5.13
CA LEU A 333 32.90 11.64 4.56
C LEU A 333 33.69 10.74 3.59
N ARG A 334 33.69 9.42 3.80
CA ARG A 334 34.37 8.47 2.90
C ARG A 334 33.53 8.09 1.67
N GLY A 335 32.21 8.00 1.81
CA GLY A 335 31.30 7.59 0.73
C GLY A 335 31.07 8.67 -0.34
N MET A 336 31.41 9.93 -0.07
CA MET A 336 31.20 11.05 -1.01
C MET A 336 32.39 11.33 -1.95
N ASN A 337 33.34 10.41 -2.10
CA ASN A 337 34.44 10.55 -3.07
C ASN A 337 34.27 9.60 -4.28
N PRO A 338 33.34 9.90 -5.22
CA PRO A 338 33.01 9.03 -6.35
C PRO A 338 34.08 8.96 -7.45
N LYS A 339 35.31 9.46 -7.22
CA LYS A 339 36.34 9.62 -8.26
C LYS A 339 37.40 8.51 -8.32
N GLU A 340 37.41 7.53 -7.44
CA GLU A 340 38.53 6.55 -7.36
C GLU A 340 38.24 5.15 -7.93
N HIS A 341 37.12 4.93 -8.63
CA HIS A 341 36.78 3.59 -9.15
C HIS A 341 36.62 3.46 -10.68
N SER A 342 37.14 4.40 -11.50
CA SER A 342 36.97 4.32 -12.97
C SER A 342 38.24 4.32 -13.82
N SER A 343 39.43 3.99 -13.30
CA SER A 343 40.67 4.16 -14.07
C SER A 343 41.61 2.95 -14.14
N ASN A 344 41.15 1.72 -13.91
CA ASN A 344 42.00 0.52 -14.06
C ASN A 344 41.27 -0.68 -14.69
N GLU A 345 40.55 -0.50 -15.79
CA GLU A 345 40.26 -1.60 -16.73
C GLU A 345 40.22 -1.04 -18.16
N LEU A 346 41.39 -1.02 -18.81
CA LEU A 346 41.56 -1.00 -20.26
C LEU A 346 42.92 -1.59 -20.63
#